data_AF-A0A3C1DJH8-F1
#
_entry.id   AF-A0A3C1DJH8-F1
#
_cell.length_a   1.000
_cell.length_b   1.000
_cell.length_c   1.000
_cell.angle_alpha   90.00
_cell.angle_beta   90.00
_cell.angle_gamma   90.00
#
_symmetry.space_group_name_H-M   'P 1'
#
loop_
_entity.id
_entity.type
_entity.pdbx_description
1 polymer ?
#
loop_
_entity_poly.entity_id
_entity_poly.type
_entity_poly.pdbx_seq_one_letter_code
_entity_poly.pdbx_strand_id
1 'polypeptide(L)' 'MKILHVSDPDMSLGRTLVIPDIHNAFARADAFIQRLAGRFDRIVFLGDYFDDFGDTPDIVLG' A
#
# COMPACT_ATOMS: atom_id res chain seq x y z
N MET A 1 -8.09 9.16 -7.02
CA MET A 1 -6.92 8.24 -7.13
C MET A 1 -6.54 8.12 -8.60
N LYS A 2 -5.40 8.68 -9.00
CA LYS A 2 -4.93 8.68 -10.39
C LYS A 2 -4.04 7.47 -10.60
N ILE A 3 -4.47 6.50 -11.39
CA ILE A 3 -3.63 5.39 -11.81
C ILE A 3 -2.75 5.93 -12.94
N LEU A 4 -1.46 6.09 -12.69
CA LEU A 4 -0.47 6.42 -13.72
C LEU A 4 -0.17 5.13 -14.49
N HIS A 5 -0.59 5.08 -15.76
CA HIS A 5 -0.13 4.06 -16.68
C HIS A 5 1.27 4.47 -17.13
N VAL A 6 2.30 3.77 -16.66
CA VAL A 6 3.67 3.93 -17.16
C VAL A 6 3.87 2.89 -18.24
N SER A 7 4.02 3.36 -19.48
CA SER A 7 4.31 2.52 -20.64
C SER A 7 5.83 2.39 -20.77
N ASP A 8 6.39 1.24 -20.41
CA ASP A 8 7.79 0.90 -20.69
C ASP A 8 7.85 -0.19 -21.80
N PRO A 9 8.78 -0.09 -22.77
CA PRO A 9 8.78 -0.91 -23.98
C PRO A 9 9.47 -2.29 -23.85
N ASP A 10 9.97 -2.68 -22.66
CA ASP A 10 10.59 -3.99 -22.44
C ASP A 10 9.58 -4.96 -21.78
N MET A 11 9.19 -5.99 -22.53
CA MET A 11 8.04 -6.86 -22.25
C MET A 11 8.32 -7.93 -21.18
N SER A 12 8.60 -7.52 -19.94
CA SER A 12 8.04 -8.14 -18.73
C SER A 12 8.10 -7.18 -17.55
N LEU A 13 7.44 -6.02 -17.67
CA LEU A 13 7.21 -5.16 -16.51
C LEU A 13 6.29 -5.89 -15.55
N GLY A 14 6.88 -6.65 -14.63
CA GLY A 14 6.15 -7.34 -13.59
C GLY A 14 5.18 -6.38 -12.93
N ARG A 15 3.92 -6.78 -12.84
CA ARG A 15 2.83 -5.93 -12.36
C ARG A 15 3.04 -5.67 -10.87
N THR A 16 2.99 -4.41 -10.47
CA THR A 16 3.20 -4.00 -9.08
C THR A 16 1.86 -3.65 -8.44
N LEU A 17 1.58 -4.27 -7.30
CA LEU A 17 0.49 -3.85 -6.42
C LEU A 17 1.02 -2.82 -5.42
N VAL A 18 0.44 -1.61 -5.43
CA VAL A 18 0.78 -0.57 -4.46
C VAL A 18 -0.29 -0.57 -3.36
N ILE A 19 0.14 -0.78 -2.12
CA ILE A 19 -0.70 -0.72 -0.92
C ILE A 19 -0.48 0.65 -0.27
N PRO A 20 -1.51 1.51 -0.20
CA PRO A 20 -1.43 2.80 0.49
C PRO A 20 -1.37 2.62 2.01
N ASP A 21 -1.34 3.72 2.74
CA ASP A 21 -1.41 3.82 4.20
C ASP A 21 -2.38 2.79 4.81
N ILE A 22 -1.88 2.01 5.77
CA ILE A 22 -2.62 0.87 6.34
C ILE A 22 -3.41 1.29 7.58
N HIS A 23 -2.89 2.19 8.42
CA HIS A 23 -3.53 2.66 9.67
C HIS A 23 -4.20 1.54 10.47
N ASN A 24 -3.41 0.55 10.91
CA ASN A 24 -3.89 -0.65 11.62
C ASN A 24 -4.88 -1.56 10.86
N ALA A 25 -5.29 -1.23 9.63
CA ALA A 25 -6.25 -1.99 8.83
C ALA A 25 -5.63 -3.20 8.10
N PHE A 26 -4.77 -3.96 8.79
CA PHE A 26 -4.03 -5.10 8.23
C PHE A 26 -4.93 -6.14 7.57
N ALA A 27 -6.06 -6.48 8.20
CA ALA A 27 -7.02 -7.43 7.64
C ALA A 27 -7.60 -6.96 6.28
N ARG A 28 -7.75 -5.64 6.09
CA ARG A 28 -8.20 -5.06 4.84
C ARG A 28 -7.11 -5.15 3.77
N ALA A 29 -5.86 -4.85 4.14
CA ALA A 29 -4.71 -5.00 3.24
C ALA A 29 -4.55 -6.47 2.80
N ASP A 30 -4.63 -7.43 3.73
CA ASP A 30 -4.56 -8.86 3.45
C ASP A 30 -5.66 -9.32 2.49
N ALA A 31 -6.91 -8.89 2.73
CA ALA A 31 -8.03 -9.22 1.85
C ALA A 31 -7.82 -8.71 0.42
N PHE A 32 -7.23 -7.53 0.24
CA PHE A 32 -6.89 -7.01 -1.08
C PHE A 32 -5.75 -7.79 -1.75
N ILE A 33 -4.70 -8.12 -1.00
CA ILE A 33 -3.56 -8.91 -1.50
C ILE A 33 -4.05 -10.28 -1.98
N GLN A 34 -4.86 -10.98 -1.17
CA GLN A 34 -5.40 -12.29 -1.54
C GLN A 34 -6.35 -12.21 -2.75
N ARG A 35 -7.24 -11.20 -2.78
CA ARG A 35 -8.18 -11.00 -3.90
C ARG A 35 -7.46 -10.80 -5.25
N LEU A 36 -6.26 -10.22 -5.21
CA LEU A 36 -5.48 -9.90 -6.40
C LEU A 36 -4.33 -10.89 -6.64
N ALA A 37 -4.21 -11.96 -5.85
CA ALA A 37 -3.14 -12.94 -5.95
C ALA A 37 -2.99 -13.47 -7.39
N GLY A 38 -1.75 -13.61 -7.84
CA GLY A 38 -1.41 -14.02 -9.21
C GLY A 38 -1.58 -12.94 -10.29
N ARG A 39 -1.98 -11.71 -9.92
CA ARG A 39 -2.10 -10.58 -10.86
C ARG A 39 -0.93 -9.59 -10.80
N PHE A 40 -0.03 -9.77 -9.84
CA PHE A 40 1.12 -8.94 -9.57
C PHE A 40 2.31 -9.83 -9.20
N ASP A 41 3.50 -9.33 -9.46
CA ASP A 41 4.78 -10.00 -9.16
C ASP A 41 5.47 -9.35 -7.96
N ARG A 42 5.06 -8.13 -7.63
CA ARG A 42 5.66 -7.29 -6.59
C ARG A 42 4.57 -6.55 -5.81
N ILE A 43 4.81 -6.34 -4.52
CA ILE A 43 4.00 -5.49 -3.66
C ILE A 43 4.89 -4.38 -3.12
N VAL A 44 4.40 -3.15 -3.15
CA VAL A 44 5.03 -1.98 -2.54
C VAL A 44 4.08 -1.40 -1.50
N PHE A 45 4.54 -1.29 -0.26
CA PHE A 45 3.81 -0.64 0.84
C PHE A 45 4.30 0.80 0.97
N LEU A 46 3.38 1.76 0.97
CA LEU A 46 3.74 3.19 1.02
C LEU A 46 4.05 3.70 2.43
N GLY A 47 3.68 2.94 3.47
CA GLY A 47 4.00 3.26 4.86
C GLY A 47 2.76 3.34 5.73
N ASP A 48 2.88 4.11 6.81
CA ASP A 48 1.80 4.42 7.75
C ASP A 48 1.05 3.17 8.23
N TYR A 49 1.83 2.27 8.84
CA TYR A 49 1.37 0.94 9.26
C TYR A 49 0.57 0.99 10.55
N PHE A 50 0.97 1.88 11.45
CA PHE A 50 0.55 1.96 12.84
C PHE A 50 0.07 3.37 13.09
N ASP A 51 -0.94 3.49 13.96
CA ASP A 51 -1.74 4.70 14.22
C ASP A 51 -3.00 4.79 13.34
N ASP A 52 -4.05 5.40 13.90
CA ASP A 52 -5.24 5.77 13.15
C ASP A 52 -5.08 7.23 12.69
N PHE A 53 -5.71 7.60 11.58
CA PHE A 53 -5.71 8.98 11.07
C PHE A 53 -6.00 10.00 12.17
N GLY A 54 -5.00 10.75 12.61
CA GLY A 54 -5.12 11.79 13.64
C GLY A 54 -4.47 11.48 14.99
N ASP A 55 -3.90 10.29 15.19
CA ASP A 55 -3.08 9.96 16.36
C ASP A 55 -1.66 10.55 16.21
N THR A 56 -1.60 11.88 16.15
CA THR A 56 -0.35 12.60 16.36
C THR A 56 0.16 12.24 17.76
N PRO A 57 1.44 11.89 17.96
CA PRO A 57 1.95 11.75 19.32
C PRO A 57 1.70 13.06 20.06
N ASP A 58 0.89 12.99 21.13
CA ASP A 58 0.74 14.12 22.04
C ASP A 58 2.15 14.53 22.46
N ILE A 59 2.52 15.78 22.17
CA ILE A 59 3.73 16.36 22.76
C ILE A 59 3.41 16.48 24.24
N VAL A 60 3.75 15.46 25.03
CA VAL A 60 3.75 15.55 26.48
C VAL A 60 4.92 16.46 26.85
N LEU A 61 4.67 17.76 26.88
CA LEU A 61 5.54 18.72 27.55
C LEU A 61 5.37 18.49 29.06
N GLY A 62 6.18 17.58 29.60
CA GLY A 62 6.41 17.43 31.04
C GLY A 62 7.41 18.46 31.54
#